data_AF-A0AB39IS42-F1
#
_entry.id   AF-A0AB39IS42-F1
#
_cell.length_a   1.000
_cell.length_b   1.000
_cell.length_c   1.000
_cell.angle_alpha   90.00
_cell.angle_beta   90.00
_cell.angle_gamma   90.00
#
_symmetry.space_group_name_H-M   'P 1'
#
loop_
_entity.id
_entity.type
_entity.pdbx_description
1 polymer ?
#
loop_
_entity_poly.entity_id
_entity_poly.type
_entity_poly.pdbx_seq_one_letter_code
_entity_poly.pdbx_strand_id
1 'polypeptide(L)'
;MTGDALHGKTLQQWFHDFPLLAPLVRRQPVCWFNPAAASVDEALGDVPLTHADVTDASQRLQRFAPFLQHAFSELQASGGIIESKLVAVPTFAAAVARQAGLDTPPSVLLKLDSHLPVAGSVKARGGIYEVLFHAEQLALGHGLLREDDDYRRLLDDEMLALLHTMHDTQQILLEPSALAGAPGFLRLLQENQGYRQRAPLTPQRCQQGTHVIWATGGGMVPPDEMAHYLQAGAACRQSATR
;
A
#
# COMPACT_ATOMS: atom_id res chain seq x y z
N MET A 1 17.08 -39.96 26.79
CA MET A 1 16.38 -38.90 26.03
C MET A 1 16.67 -39.16 24.56
N THR A 2 15.78 -39.90 23.91
CA THR A 2 15.84 -40.23 22.48
C THR A 2 15.87 -38.93 21.70
N GLY A 3 16.97 -38.68 20.96
CA GLY A 3 17.12 -37.48 20.15
C GLY A 3 15.98 -37.42 19.14
N ASP A 4 15.09 -36.45 19.31
CA ASP A 4 13.87 -36.33 18.51
C ASP A 4 14.22 -36.21 17.04
N ALA A 5 13.81 -37.22 16.26
CA ALA A 5 13.97 -37.20 14.82
C ALA A 5 13.04 -36.14 14.21
N LEU A 6 13.58 -35.26 13.37
CA LEU A 6 12.82 -34.29 12.61
C LEU A 6 12.49 -34.91 11.25
N HIS A 7 11.20 -35.10 10.95
CA HIS A 7 10.75 -35.81 9.74
C HIS A 7 11.47 -37.16 9.51
N GLY A 8 11.70 -37.92 10.58
CA GLY A 8 12.31 -39.25 10.51
C GLY A 8 13.84 -39.27 10.35
N LYS A 9 14.53 -38.13 10.37
CA LYS A 9 15.99 -38.03 10.36
C LYS A 9 16.52 -37.33 11.63
N THR A 10 17.67 -37.77 12.12
CA THR A 10 18.40 -37.06 13.18
C THR A 10 19.01 -35.77 12.62
N LEU A 11 19.35 -34.82 13.50
CA LEU A 11 20.06 -33.61 13.07
C LEU A 11 21.39 -33.93 12.36
N GLN A 12 22.14 -34.93 12.82
CA GLN A 12 23.36 -35.37 12.15
C GLN A 12 23.10 -35.88 10.73
N GLN A 13 22.00 -36.61 10.50
CA GLN A 13 21.61 -37.04 9.16
C GLN A 13 21.21 -35.85 8.29
N TRP A 14 20.47 -34.88 8.83
CA TRP A 14 20.16 -33.63 8.11
C TRP A 14 21.42 -32.84 7.75
N PHE A 15 22.39 -32.75 8.65
CA PHE A 15 23.67 -32.09 8.38
C PHE A 15 24.53 -32.84 7.38
N HIS A 16 24.41 -34.17 7.31
CA HIS A 16 25.07 -34.95 6.28
C HIS A 16 24.48 -34.67 4.89
N ASP A 17 23.15 -34.72 4.78
CA ASP A 17 22.44 -34.54 3.51
C ASP A 17 22.48 -33.07 3.03
N PHE A 18 22.43 -32.12 3.96
CA PHE A 18 22.44 -30.68 3.70
C PHE A 18 23.48 -29.98 4.59
N PRO A 19 24.77 -30.01 4.19
CA PRO A 19 25.87 -29.51 5.02
C PRO A 19 25.74 -28.07 5.50
N LEU A 20 25.06 -27.20 4.75
CA LEU A 20 24.82 -25.80 5.13
C LEU A 20 23.85 -25.64 6.31
N LEU A 21 23.07 -26.67 6.68
CA LEU A 21 22.22 -26.62 7.86
C LEU A 21 23.03 -26.52 9.17
N ALA A 22 24.21 -27.14 9.24
CA ALA A 22 25.04 -27.12 10.43
C ALA A 22 25.54 -25.70 10.81
N PRO A 23 26.09 -24.88 9.87
CA PRO A 23 26.39 -23.47 10.15
C PRO A 23 25.13 -22.60 10.34
N LEU A 24 24.03 -22.89 9.64
CA LEU A 24 22.75 -22.17 9.82
C LEU A 24 22.20 -22.31 11.25
N VAL A 25 22.16 -23.53 11.79
CA VAL A 25 21.73 -23.77 13.19
C VAL A 25 22.65 -23.06 14.18
N ARG A 26 23.94 -22.92 13.84
CA ARG A 26 24.93 -22.15 14.60
C ARG A 26 24.85 -20.64 14.38
N ARG A 27 23.88 -20.14 13.61
CA ARG A 27 23.69 -18.71 13.28
C ARG A 27 24.92 -18.08 12.61
N GLN A 28 25.69 -18.89 11.89
CA GLN A 28 26.81 -18.42 11.09
C GLN A 28 26.28 -17.97 9.73
N PRO A 29 26.76 -16.84 9.18
CA PRO A 29 26.44 -16.46 7.80
C PRO A 29 26.81 -17.58 6.83
N VAL A 30 25.92 -17.89 5.89
CA VAL A 30 26.15 -18.90 4.84
C VAL A 30 25.90 -18.30 3.48
N CYS A 31 26.59 -18.82 2.48
CA CYS A 31 26.32 -18.54 1.07
C CYS A 31 25.98 -19.86 0.39
N TRP A 32 24.85 -19.92 -0.30
CA TRP A 32 24.42 -21.06 -1.09
C TRP A 32 24.26 -20.62 -2.54
N PHE A 33 25.08 -21.20 -3.42
CA PHE A 33 24.93 -21.05 -4.85
C PHE A 33 24.07 -22.20 -5.36
N ASN A 34 22.89 -21.89 -5.91
CA ASN A 34 21.95 -22.89 -6.39
C ASN A 34 22.59 -23.71 -7.53
N PRO A 35 22.88 -25.02 -7.33
CA PRO A 35 23.47 -25.86 -8.38
C PRO A 35 22.46 -26.25 -9.46
N ALA A 36 21.17 -26.04 -9.21
CA ALA A 36 20.07 -26.35 -10.12
C ALA A 36 19.48 -25.07 -10.73
N ALA A 37 20.33 -24.09 -11.07
CA ALA A 37 19.90 -22.92 -11.82
C ALA A 37 19.47 -23.35 -13.23
N ALA A 38 18.18 -23.21 -13.52
CA ALA A 38 17.58 -23.56 -14.80
C ALA A 38 17.55 -22.37 -15.77
N SER A 39 17.38 -22.67 -17.06
CA SER A 39 17.10 -21.63 -18.06
C SER A 39 15.72 -21.00 -17.83
N VAL A 40 15.47 -19.80 -18.40
CA VAL A 40 14.16 -19.15 -18.28
C VAL A 40 13.04 -20.03 -18.84
N ASP A 41 13.26 -20.68 -19.98
CA ASP A 41 12.25 -21.52 -20.64
C ASP A 41 11.84 -22.73 -19.76
N GLU A 42 12.79 -23.30 -19.03
CA GLU A 42 12.52 -24.39 -18.08
C GLU A 42 11.89 -23.86 -16.79
N ALA A 43 12.46 -22.81 -16.20
CA ALA A 43 12.04 -22.27 -14.92
C ALA A 43 10.61 -21.69 -14.94
N LEU A 44 10.19 -21.08 -16.06
CA LEU A 44 8.84 -20.53 -16.19
C LEU A 44 7.76 -21.62 -16.17
N GLY A 45 8.09 -22.89 -16.44
CA GLY A 45 7.16 -24.01 -16.32
C GLY A 45 6.68 -24.24 -14.88
N ASP A 46 7.49 -23.86 -13.88
CA ASP A 46 7.19 -24.00 -12.45
C ASP A 46 6.52 -22.75 -11.86
N VAL A 47 6.43 -21.65 -12.63
CA VAL A 47 5.87 -20.39 -12.16
C VAL A 47 4.39 -20.32 -12.55
N PRO A 48 3.46 -20.22 -11.59
CA PRO A 48 2.03 -20.20 -11.88
C PRO A 48 1.55 -18.86 -12.47
N LEU A 49 2.45 -17.90 -12.63
CA LEU A 49 2.20 -16.57 -13.17
C LEU A 49 2.80 -16.45 -14.56
N THR A 50 2.08 -15.75 -15.42
CA THR A 50 2.39 -15.56 -16.83
C THR A 50 2.80 -14.12 -17.11
N HIS A 51 3.31 -13.87 -18.32
CA HIS A 51 3.53 -12.51 -18.79
C HIS A 51 2.23 -11.68 -18.83
N ALA A 52 1.08 -12.32 -19.02
CA ALA A 52 -0.22 -11.64 -19.00
C ALA A 52 -0.53 -11.08 -17.60
N ASP A 53 -0.22 -11.83 -16.54
CA ASP A 53 -0.42 -11.36 -15.16
C ASP A 53 0.47 -10.15 -14.84
N VAL A 54 1.71 -10.15 -15.31
CA VAL A 54 2.62 -9.00 -15.19
C VAL A 54 2.09 -7.79 -15.97
N THR A 55 1.54 -8.03 -17.15
CA THR A 55 0.96 -6.98 -17.99
C THR A 55 -0.29 -6.38 -17.35
N ASP A 56 -1.19 -7.22 -16.83
CA ASP A 56 -2.39 -6.79 -16.11
C ASP A 56 -2.02 -5.97 -14.87
N ALA A 57 -1.04 -6.44 -14.08
CA ALA A 57 -0.53 -5.69 -12.94
C ALA A 57 0.01 -4.30 -13.33
N SER A 58 0.76 -4.23 -14.44
CA SER A 58 1.27 -2.96 -14.98
C SER A 58 0.13 -2.04 -15.43
N GLN A 59 -0.86 -2.56 -16.16
CA GLN A 59 -2.02 -1.80 -16.64
C GLN A 59 -2.87 -1.28 -15.48
N ARG A 60 -3.06 -2.08 -14.42
CA ARG A 60 -3.74 -1.66 -13.20
C ARG A 60 -3.06 -0.47 -12.56
N LEU A 61 -1.73 -0.53 -12.38
CA LEU A 61 -0.98 0.60 -11.84
C LEU A 61 -1.10 1.85 -12.71
N GLN A 62 -1.21 1.70 -14.03
CA GLN A 62 -1.49 2.83 -14.94
C GLN A 62 -2.90 3.40 -14.75
N ARG A 63 -3.94 2.55 -14.60
CA ARG A 63 -5.30 3.01 -14.30
C ARG A 63 -5.38 3.78 -12.99
N PHE A 64 -4.62 3.35 -11.97
CA PHE A 64 -4.53 4.05 -10.68
C PHE A 64 -3.60 5.27 -10.69
N ALA A 65 -2.79 5.50 -11.72
CA ALA A 65 -1.83 6.59 -11.73
C ALA A 65 -2.50 7.97 -11.50
N PRO A 66 -3.64 8.34 -12.14
CA PRO A 66 -4.34 9.58 -11.85
C PRO A 66 -4.85 9.69 -10.41
N PHE A 67 -5.32 8.57 -9.82
CA PHE A 67 -5.74 8.51 -8.42
C PHE A 67 -4.54 8.76 -7.50
N LEU A 68 -3.43 8.04 -7.71
CA LEU A 68 -2.22 8.13 -6.90
C LEU A 68 -1.57 9.52 -7.00
N GLN A 69 -1.55 10.12 -8.19
CA GLN A 69 -1.04 11.46 -8.41
C GLN A 69 -1.81 12.51 -7.60
N HIS A 70 -3.12 12.31 -7.45
CA HIS A 70 -3.95 13.19 -6.64
C HIS A 70 -3.88 12.86 -5.15
N ALA A 71 -3.81 11.58 -4.79
CA ALA A 71 -3.82 11.13 -3.39
C ALA A 71 -2.50 11.43 -2.67
N PHE A 72 -1.36 11.39 -3.37
CA PHE A 72 -0.04 11.59 -2.79
C PHE A 72 0.72 12.71 -3.51
N SER A 73 1.03 13.76 -2.77
CA SER A 73 1.68 14.97 -3.30
C SER A 73 3.03 14.67 -3.97
N GLU A 74 3.81 13.76 -3.38
CA GLU A 74 5.12 13.34 -3.88
C GLU A 74 5.08 12.60 -5.23
N LEU A 75 3.91 12.09 -5.65
CA LEU A 75 3.72 11.41 -6.93
C LEU A 75 3.31 12.34 -8.08
N GLN A 76 3.11 13.63 -7.81
CA GLN A 76 2.71 14.59 -8.86
C GLN A 76 3.74 14.65 -9.99
N ALA A 77 5.03 14.72 -9.65
CA ALA A 77 6.11 14.83 -10.61
C ALA A 77 6.33 13.53 -11.43
N SER A 78 5.96 12.37 -10.89
CA SER A 78 6.05 11.08 -11.59
C SER A 78 4.76 10.71 -12.33
N GLY A 79 3.75 11.58 -12.33
CA GLY A 79 2.46 11.29 -12.95
C GLY A 79 1.71 10.13 -12.28
N GLY A 80 1.89 9.95 -10.96
CA GLY A 80 1.26 8.85 -10.21
C GLY A 80 2.05 7.54 -10.21
N ILE A 81 3.22 7.50 -10.85
CA ILE A 81 4.03 6.28 -10.94
C ILE A 81 4.93 6.13 -9.72
N ILE A 82 4.78 5.00 -9.02
CA ILE A 82 5.62 4.60 -7.89
C ILE A 82 6.83 3.82 -8.43
N GLU A 83 7.97 4.50 -8.55
CA GLU A 83 9.20 3.87 -9.04
C GLU A 83 10.46 4.47 -8.36
N SER A 84 11.56 3.73 -8.37
CA SER A 84 12.81 4.14 -7.71
C SER A 84 13.98 4.28 -8.68
N LYS A 85 14.96 5.08 -8.30
CA LYS A 85 16.19 5.29 -9.10
C LYS A 85 17.06 4.03 -9.09
N LEU A 86 17.74 3.80 -10.21
CA LEU A 86 18.86 2.88 -10.34
C LEU A 86 20.13 3.72 -10.49
N VAL A 87 21.07 3.58 -9.56
CA VAL A 87 22.28 4.43 -9.52
C VAL A 87 23.54 3.59 -9.56
N ALA A 88 24.57 4.04 -10.27
CA ALA A 88 25.89 3.44 -10.17
C ALA A 88 26.59 3.85 -8.87
N VAL A 89 27.30 2.92 -8.23
CA VAL A 89 28.01 3.16 -6.96
C VAL A 89 29.51 2.84 -7.07
N PRO A 90 30.25 3.45 -8.02
CA PRO A 90 31.63 3.06 -8.33
C PRO A 90 32.59 3.24 -7.15
N THR A 91 32.43 4.30 -6.36
CA THR A 91 33.28 4.56 -5.18
C THR A 91 33.07 3.51 -4.09
N PHE A 92 31.82 3.06 -3.89
CA PHE A 92 31.51 1.97 -2.99
C PHE A 92 32.12 0.66 -3.49
N ALA A 93 31.95 0.33 -4.77
CA ALA A 93 32.52 -0.87 -5.37
C ALA A 93 34.05 -0.92 -5.23
N ALA A 94 34.74 0.20 -5.44
CA ALA A 94 36.19 0.31 -5.25
C ALA A 94 36.62 0.11 -3.80
N ALA A 95 35.88 0.67 -2.84
CA ALA A 95 36.18 0.51 -1.42
C ALA A 95 36.02 -0.95 -0.96
N VAL A 96 34.93 -1.62 -1.35
CA VAL A 96 34.67 -3.02 -1.00
C VAL A 96 35.65 -3.96 -1.71
N ALA A 97 35.94 -3.73 -2.99
CA ALA A 97 36.93 -4.51 -3.73
C ALA A 97 38.30 -4.49 -3.06
N ARG A 98 38.76 -3.30 -2.62
CA ARG A 98 40.02 -3.16 -1.87
C ARG A 98 40.00 -3.93 -0.55
N GLN A 99 38.92 -3.85 0.23
CA GLN A 99 38.78 -4.58 1.49
C GLN A 99 38.80 -6.10 1.27
N ALA A 100 38.28 -6.55 0.14
CA ALA A 100 38.27 -7.96 -0.26
C ALA A 100 39.56 -8.43 -0.97
N GLY A 101 40.54 -7.54 -1.20
CA GLY A 101 41.78 -7.87 -1.92
C GLY A 101 41.59 -8.11 -3.42
N LEU A 102 40.57 -7.51 -4.04
CA LEU A 102 40.31 -7.59 -5.48
C LEU A 102 41.05 -6.48 -6.22
N ASP A 103 41.81 -6.84 -7.26
CA ASP A 103 42.62 -5.90 -8.05
C ASP A 103 41.77 -4.96 -8.92
N THR A 104 40.63 -5.46 -9.43
CA THR A 104 39.73 -4.69 -10.30
C THR A 104 38.36 -4.58 -9.66
N PRO A 105 37.85 -3.36 -9.39
CA PRO A 105 36.54 -3.19 -8.82
C PRO A 105 35.44 -3.53 -9.85
N PRO A 106 34.41 -4.31 -9.46
CA PRO A 106 33.30 -4.62 -10.35
C PRO A 106 32.41 -3.41 -10.59
N SER A 107 31.64 -3.43 -11.69
CA SER A 107 30.54 -2.47 -11.88
C SER A 107 29.37 -2.88 -10.97
N VAL A 108 28.93 -1.95 -10.12
CA VAL A 108 27.84 -2.20 -9.17
C VAL A 108 26.79 -1.09 -9.31
N LEU A 109 25.54 -1.52 -9.49
CA LEU A 109 24.37 -0.66 -9.45
C LEU A 109 23.61 -0.89 -8.14
N LEU A 110 22.98 0.16 -7.63
CA LEU A 110 22.10 0.12 -6.48
C LEU A 110 20.69 0.54 -6.89
N LYS A 111 19.72 -0.36 -6.72
CA LYS A 111 18.29 -0.08 -6.89
C LYS A 111 17.73 0.48 -5.60
N LEU A 112 17.30 1.74 -5.61
CA LEU A 112 16.92 2.50 -4.42
C LEU A 112 15.47 2.28 -3.99
N ASP A 113 15.03 1.02 -3.84
CA ASP A 113 13.67 0.73 -3.37
C ASP A 113 13.42 1.19 -1.92
N SER A 114 14.48 1.45 -1.16
CA SER A 114 14.42 2.16 0.14
C SER A 114 13.97 3.62 0.03
N HIS A 115 13.88 4.16 -1.19
CA HIS A 115 13.47 5.53 -1.48
C HIS A 115 12.22 5.57 -2.36
N LEU A 116 11.47 4.46 -2.46
CA LEU A 116 10.18 4.50 -3.13
C LEU A 116 9.24 5.48 -2.41
N PRO A 117 8.45 6.27 -3.15
CA PRO A 117 7.42 7.12 -2.56
C PRO A 117 6.37 6.26 -1.82
N VAL A 118 5.54 6.92 -1.03
CA VAL A 118 4.43 6.42 -0.21
C VAL A 118 4.88 5.66 1.03
N ALA A 119 5.82 4.70 0.89
CA ALA A 119 6.21 3.81 1.99
C ALA A 119 7.72 3.69 2.24
N GLY A 120 8.57 4.38 1.49
CA GLY A 120 10.03 4.40 1.72
C GLY A 120 10.68 3.01 1.70
N SER A 121 10.10 2.04 0.98
CA SER A 121 10.59 0.66 0.95
C SER A 121 10.02 -0.12 -0.23
N VAL A 122 10.58 -1.30 -0.50
CA VAL A 122 10.06 -2.25 -1.50
C VAL A 122 8.57 -2.60 -1.29
N LYS A 123 8.01 -2.38 -0.09
CA LYS A 123 6.59 -2.61 0.20
C LYS A 123 5.67 -1.64 -0.53
N ALA A 124 6.19 -0.49 -0.99
CA ALA A 124 5.49 0.41 -1.91
C ALA A 124 5.16 -0.24 -3.28
N ARG A 125 5.81 -1.37 -3.62
CA ARG A 125 5.44 -2.18 -4.78
C ARG A 125 4.26 -3.09 -4.44
N GLY A 126 4.54 -4.31 -3.95
CA GLY A 126 3.53 -5.34 -3.75
C GLY A 126 2.46 -4.99 -2.71
N GLY A 127 2.83 -4.28 -1.64
CA GLY A 127 1.87 -3.92 -0.58
C GLY A 127 0.84 -2.91 -1.05
N ILE A 128 1.28 -1.85 -1.75
CA ILE A 128 0.36 -0.88 -2.35
C ILE A 128 -0.43 -1.53 -3.48
N TYR A 129 0.23 -2.30 -4.35
CA TYR A 129 -0.44 -3.02 -5.44
C TYR A 129 -1.59 -3.90 -4.93
N GLU A 130 -1.39 -4.67 -3.86
CA GLU A 130 -2.43 -5.52 -3.26
C GLU A 130 -3.65 -4.70 -2.80
N VAL A 131 -3.41 -3.55 -2.13
CA VAL A 131 -4.49 -2.66 -1.68
C VAL A 131 -5.27 -2.11 -2.87
N LEU A 132 -4.57 -1.65 -3.91
CA LEU A 132 -5.21 -1.12 -5.12
C LEU A 132 -5.96 -2.20 -5.89
N PHE A 133 -5.38 -3.40 -6.01
CA PHE A 133 -6.01 -4.57 -6.60
C PHE A 133 -7.32 -4.89 -5.88
N HIS A 134 -7.29 -5.01 -4.56
CA HIS A 134 -8.49 -5.31 -3.78
C HIS A 134 -9.56 -4.20 -3.91
N ALA A 135 -9.16 -2.93 -3.85
CA ALA A 135 -10.06 -1.80 -4.01
C ALA A 135 -10.72 -1.78 -5.40
N GLU A 136 -9.96 -2.03 -6.47
CA GLU A 136 -10.47 -2.12 -7.84
C GLU A 136 -11.47 -3.27 -7.98
N GLN A 137 -11.13 -4.46 -7.48
CA GLN A 137 -12.02 -5.63 -7.56
C GLN A 137 -13.35 -5.40 -6.84
N LEU A 138 -13.32 -4.77 -5.65
CA LEU A 138 -14.53 -4.39 -4.94
C LEU A 138 -15.35 -3.35 -5.72
N ALA A 139 -14.71 -2.31 -6.24
CA ALA A 139 -15.39 -1.23 -6.95
C ALA A 139 -16.03 -1.72 -8.26
N LEU A 140 -15.31 -2.54 -9.04
CA LEU A 140 -15.83 -3.18 -10.25
C LEU A 140 -16.96 -4.16 -9.92
N GLY A 141 -16.76 -5.03 -8.92
CA GLY A 141 -17.73 -6.05 -8.52
C GLY A 141 -19.06 -5.49 -8.02
N HIS A 142 -19.06 -4.29 -7.46
CA HIS A 142 -20.26 -3.57 -7.01
C HIS A 142 -20.77 -2.51 -8.01
N GLY A 143 -20.17 -2.39 -9.19
CA GLY A 143 -20.58 -1.44 -10.22
C GLY A 143 -20.34 0.03 -9.86
N LEU A 144 -19.42 0.30 -8.93
CA LEU A 144 -19.00 1.65 -8.51
C LEU A 144 -17.94 2.24 -9.44
N LEU A 145 -17.26 1.39 -10.22
CA LEU A 145 -16.20 1.75 -11.14
C LEU A 145 -16.29 0.86 -12.39
N ARG A 146 -15.77 1.35 -13.51
CA ARG A 146 -15.45 0.58 -14.72
C ARG A 146 -13.97 0.74 -15.07
N GLU A 147 -13.39 -0.19 -15.80
CA GLU A 147 -11.96 -0.11 -16.16
C GLU A 147 -11.59 1.11 -17.03
N ASP A 148 -12.56 1.62 -17.79
CA ASP A 148 -12.44 2.80 -18.63
C ASP A 148 -12.76 4.12 -17.90
N ASP A 149 -13.15 4.06 -16.62
CA ASP A 149 -13.33 5.26 -15.80
C ASP A 149 -12.01 5.92 -15.44
N ASP A 150 -12.10 7.20 -15.07
CA ASP A 150 -11.04 7.89 -14.35
C ASP A 150 -11.03 7.46 -12.88
N TYR A 151 -9.95 6.84 -12.43
CA TYR A 151 -9.87 6.28 -11.07
C TYR A 151 -9.79 7.36 -9.99
N ARG A 152 -9.63 8.64 -10.36
CA ARG A 152 -9.85 9.76 -9.43
C ARG A 152 -11.25 9.74 -8.83
N ARG A 153 -12.23 9.07 -9.45
CA ARG A 153 -13.57 8.85 -8.89
C ARG A 153 -13.59 8.02 -7.60
N LEU A 154 -12.50 7.31 -7.30
CA LEU A 154 -12.32 6.62 -6.02
C LEU A 154 -11.94 7.58 -4.88
N LEU A 155 -11.62 8.84 -5.20
CA LEU A 155 -11.50 9.89 -4.20
C LEU A 155 -12.90 10.31 -3.76
N ASP A 156 -13.08 10.46 -2.46
CA ASP A 156 -14.35 10.87 -1.87
C ASP A 156 -14.29 12.36 -1.51
N ASP A 157 -14.81 13.20 -2.41
CA ASP A 157 -14.95 14.64 -2.21
C ASP A 157 -15.79 15.00 -0.98
N GLU A 158 -16.78 14.16 -0.61
CA GLU A 158 -17.60 14.36 0.59
C GLU A 158 -16.73 14.19 1.84
N MET A 159 -15.88 13.15 1.88
CA MET A 159 -14.95 12.94 3.00
C MET A 159 -13.91 14.06 3.11
N LEU A 160 -13.33 14.52 1.99
CA LEU A 160 -12.38 15.64 1.98
C LEU A 160 -13.04 16.95 2.44
N ALA A 161 -14.25 17.24 1.97
CA ALA A 161 -15.00 18.43 2.40
C ALA A 161 -15.35 18.38 3.90
N LEU A 162 -15.74 17.22 4.41
CA LEU A 162 -16.00 17.01 5.83
C LEU A 162 -14.73 17.10 6.68
N LEU A 163 -13.59 16.61 6.17
CA LEU A 163 -12.28 16.71 6.81
C LEU A 163 -11.91 18.18 7.02
N HIS A 164 -11.99 18.97 5.95
CA HIS A 164 -11.73 20.39 6.03
C HIS A 164 -12.74 21.10 6.94
N THR A 165 -14.02 20.70 6.95
CA THR A 165 -15.02 21.23 7.88
C THR A 165 -14.68 20.93 9.34
N MET A 166 -14.26 19.71 9.64
CA MET A 166 -13.88 19.30 10.99
C MET A 166 -12.66 20.09 11.48
N HIS A 167 -11.66 20.28 10.61
CA HIS A 167 -10.48 21.07 10.95
C HIS A 167 -10.84 22.54 11.18
N ASP A 168 -11.55 23.18 10.25
CA ASP A 168 -11.90 24.60 10.37
C ASP A 168 -12.74 24.91 11.61
N THR A 169 -13.65 23.99 11.97
CA THR A 169 -14.60 24.24 13.07
C THR A 169 -14.11 23.76 14.43
N GLN A 170 -13.33 22.67 14.48
CA GLN A 170 -12.93 22.02 15.74
C GLN A 170 -11.41 21.90 15.90
N GLN A 171 -10.62 22.26 14.89
CA GLN A 171 -9.16 22.12 14.86
C GLN A 171 -8.69 20.67 15.05
N ILE A 172 -9.52 19.69 14.66
CA ILE A 172 -9.20 18.26 14.71
C ILE A 172 -8.68 17.83 13.33
N LEU A 173 -7.48 17.24 13.32
CA LEU A 173 -6.86 16.67 12.11
C LEU A 173 -7.20 15.18 12.00
N LEU A 174 -7.71 14.78 10.85
CA LEU A 174 -8.14 13.41 10.53
C LEU A 174 -7.69 13.06 9.11
N GLU A 175 -7.51 11.77 8.82
CA GLU A 175 -7.41 11.31 7.43
C GLU A 175 -8.81 11.15 6.81
N PRO A 176 -8.98 11.19 5.47
CA PRO A 176 -10.30 11.20 4.85
C PRO A 176 -11.20 10.03 5.27
N SER A 177 -10.66 8.81 5.31
CA SER A 177 -11.39 7.59 5.69
C SER A 177 -11.95 7.64 7.12
N ALA A 178 -11.31 8.39 8.03
CA ALA A 178 -11.78 8.55 9.42
C ALA A 178 -13.11 9.30 9.51
N LEU A 179 -13.58 9.90 8.40
CA LEU A 179 -14.87 10.56 8.30
C LEU A 179 -15.92 9.78 7.50
N ALA A 180 -15.66 8.53 7.13
CA ALA A 180 -16.65 7.69 6.46
C ALA A 180 -17.99 7.58 7.23
N GLY A 181 -17.96 7.62 8.57
CA GLY A 181 -19.16 7.62 9.41
C GLY A 181 -19.82 9.00 9.60
N ALA A 182 -19.15 10.09 9.25
CA ALA A 182 -19.62 11.45 9.54
C ALA A 182 -20.92 11.82 8.81
N PRO A 183 -21.16 11.46 7.53
CA PRO A 183 -22.45 11.68 6.89
C PRO A 183 -23.63 10.97 7.57
N GLY A 184 -23.37 9.97 8.43
CA GLY A 184 -24.40 9.09 8.99
C GLY A 184 -25.51 9.81 9.75
N PHE A 185 -25.19 10.85 10.53
CA PHE A 185 -26.21 11.60 11.26
C PHE A 185 -27.13 12.38 10.32
N LEU A 186 -26.58 13.04 9.29
CA LEU A 186 -27.37 13.73 8.27
C LEU A 186 -28.24 12.75 7.49
N ARG A 187 -27.66 11.62 7.04
CA ARG A 187 -28.38 10.57 6.32
C ARG A 187 -29.55 10.02 7.14
N LEU A 188 -29.40 9.83 8.45
CA LEU A 188 -30.50 9.41 9.33
C LEU A 188 -31.58 10.50 9.45
N LEU A 189 -31.19 11.74 9.66
CA LEU A 189 -32.14 12.86 9.87
C LEU A 189 -32.93 13.20 8.60
N GLN A 190 -32.33 12.97 7.43
CA GLN A 190 -32.92 13.23 6.12
C GLN A 190 -33.58 11.99 5.49
N GLU A 191 -33.54 10.83 6.14
CA GLU A 191 -34.07 9.59 5.54
C GLU A 191 -35.58 9.69 5.25
N ASN A 192 -35.98 9.17 4.09
CA ASN A 192 -37.36 9.14 3.61
C ASN A 192 -37.80 7.72 3.19
N GLN A 193 -37.07 6.68 3.59
CA GLN A 193 -37.29 5.27 3.23
C GLN A 193 -38.08 4.52 4.32
N GLY A 194 -38.60 5.25 5.32
CA GLY A 194 -39.37 4.72 6.44
C GLY A 194 -38.52 4.02 7.50
N TYR A 195 -37.20 4.19 7.49
CA TYR A 195 -36.32 3.60 8.51
C TYR A 195 -36.68 4.11 9.91
N ARG A 196 -36.91 5.42 10.07
CA ARG A 196 -37.30 6.05 11.35
C ARG A 196 -38.71 5.68 11.83
N GLN A 197 -39.52 5.07 10.97
CA GLN A 197 -40.83 4.55 11.35
C GLN A 197 -40.73 3.11 11.85
N ARG A 198 -39.85 2.30 11.22
CA ARG A 198 -39.58 0.91 11.64
C ARG A 198 -38.71 0.84 12.89
N ALA A 199 -37.69 1.68 12.97
CA ALA A 199 -36.97 1.96 14.21
C ALA A 199 -37.81 2.93 15.03
N PRO A 200 -37.90 2.82 16.37
CA PRO A 200 -38.71 3.72 17.20
C PRO A 200 -38.02 5.10 17.38
N LEU A 201 -37.72 5.78 16.26
CA LEU A 201 -36.96 7.03 16.16
C LEU A 201 -37.90 8.19 15.80
N THR A 202 -38.72 8.61 16.75
CA THR A 202 -39.58 9.78 16.60
C THR A 202 -38.75 11.06 16.33
N PRO A 203 -39.35 12.13 15.74
CA PRO A 203 -38.64 13.40 15.57
C PRO A 203 -38.02 13.93 16.87
N GLN A 204 -38.72 13.79 17.99
CA GLN A 204 -38.22 14.18 19.31
C GLN A 204 -37.00 13.34 19.73
N ARG A 205 -37.03 12.02 19.53
CA ARG A 205 -35.88 11.14 19.83
C ARG A 205 -34.68 11.44 18.94
N CYS A 206 -34.91 11.76 17.66
CA CYS A 206 -33.84 12.19 16.77
C CYS A 206 -33.22 13.51 17.23
N GLN A 207 -34.04 14.46 17.69
CA GLN A 207 -33.55 15.76 18.19
C GLN A 207 -32.79 15.65 19.51
N GLN A 208 -33.16 14.71 20.39
CA GLN A 208 -32.52 14.49 21.69
C GLN A 208 -31.38 13.47 21.66
N GLY A 209 -31.23 12.74 20.55
CA GLY A 209 -30.22 11.71 20.40
C GLY A 209 -28.81 12.29 20.24
N THR A 210 -27.82 11.59 20.80
CA THR A 210 -26.42 11.90 20.57
C THR A 210 -25.88 11.03 19.44
N HIS A 211 -25.36 11.67 18.40
CA HIS A 211 -24.66 10.98 17.33
C HIS A 211 -23.17 10.91 17.66
N VAL A 212 -22.59 9.71 17.59
CA VAL A 212 -21.16 9.50 17.81
C VAL A 212 -20.51 9.18 16.47
N ILE A 213 -19.61 10.06 16.03
CA ILE A 213 -18.74 9.81 14.88
C ILE A 213 -17.50 9.08 15.41
N TRP A 214 -17.19 7.91 14.86
CA TRP A 214 -16.01 7.15 15.25
C TRP A 214 -14.85 7.42 14.29
N ALA A 215 -13.93 8.30 14.68
CA ALA A 215 -12.71 8.57 13.93
C ALA A 215 -11.72 7.40 14.05
N THR A 216 -11.20 6.92 12.93
CA THR A 216 -10.37 5.69 12.87
C THR A 216 -8.89 5.92 12.54
N GLY A 217 -8.49 7.13 12.16
CA GLY A 217 -7.14 7.43 11.69
C GLY A 217 -6.82 8.92 11.60
N GLY A 218 -5.61 9.25 11.16
CA GLY A 218 -5.13 10.64 11.02
C GLY A 218 -3.95 11.03 11.91
N GLY A 219 -3.80 10.41 13.09
CA GLY A 219 -2.79 10.83 14.09
C GLY A 219 -1.32 10.66 13.69
N MET A 220 -1.04 9.85 12.66
CA MET A 220 0.31 9.62 12.12
C MET A 220 0.48 10.13 10.69
N VAL A 221 -0.51 10.85 10.14
CA VAL A 221 -0.39 11.42 8.80
C VAL A 221 0.69 12.50 8.82
N PRO A 222 1.68 12.44 7.90
CA PRO A 222 2.71 13.47 7.81
C PRO A 222 2.12 14.87 7.58
N PRO A 223 2.74 15.95 8.11
CA PRO A 223 2.22 17.31 7.98
C PRO A 223 1.95 17.75 6.54
N ASP A 224 2.82 17.37 5.61
CA ASP A 224 2.69 17.76 4.19
C ASP A 224 1.49 17.08 3.53
N GLU A 225 1.26 15.80 3.83
CA GLU A 225 0.08 15.06 3.35
C GLU A 225 -1.21 15.58 4.00
N MET A 226 -1.18 15.92 5.29
CA MET A 226 -2.32 16.55 5.95
C MET A 226 -2.66 17.92 5.35
N ALA A 227 -1.65 18.74 5.03
CA ALA A 227 -1.86 20.02 4.37
C ALA A 227 -2.51 19.85 2.99
N HIS A 228 -2.09 18.82 2.25
CA HIS A 228 -2.70 18.45 0.97
C HIS A 228 -4.18 18.06 1.13
N TYR A 229 -4.53 17.22 2.10
CA TYR A 229 -5.93 16.87 2.38
C TYR A 229 -6.80 18.09 2.69
N LEU A 230 -6.28 19.01 3.51
CA LEU A 230 -6.99 20.25 3.87
C LEU A 230 -7.20 21.16 2.65
N GLN A 231 -6.19 21.30 1.79
CA GLN A 231 -6.30 22.08 0.56
C GLN A 231 -7.31 21.46 -0.42
N ALA A 232 -7.27 20.14 -0.60
CA ALA A 232 -8.23 19.42 -1.45
C ALA A 232 -9.66 19.59 -0.91
N GLY A 233 -9.87 19.42 0.40
CA GLY A 233 -11.18 19.62 1.03
C GLY A 233 -11.73 21.05 0.91
N ALA A 234 -10.85 22.06 0.91
CA ALA A 234 -11.22 23.45 0.62
C ALA A 234 -11.75 23.64 -0.80
N ALA A 235 -11.12 23.00 -1.79
CA ALA A 235 -11.57 23.04 -3.17
C ALA A 235 -12.92 22.31 -3.37
N CYS A 236 -13.14 21.17 -2.70
CA CYS A 236 -14.40 20.43 -2.76
C CYS A 236 -15.58 21.28 -2.25
N ARG A 237 -15.41 22.02 -1.14
CA ARG A 237 -16.47 22.89 -0.58
C ARG A 237 -16.86 24.04 -1.52
N GLN A 238 -15.90 24.65 -2.22
CA GLN A 238 -16.15 25.74 -3.16
C GLN A 238 -16.91 25.26 -4.41
N SER A 239 -16.76 23.99 -4.78
CA SER A 239 -17.43 23.40 -5.94
C SER A 239 -18.88 23.00 -5.63
N ALA A 240 -19.19 22.64 -4.38
CA ALA A 240 -20.55 22.29 -3.93
C ALA A 240 -21.47 23.50 -3.67
N THR A 241 -20.94 24.73 -3.70
CA THR A 241 -21.68 25.99 -3.50
C THR A 241 -22.03 26.73 -4.80
N ARG A 242 -21.74 26.14 -5.96
CA ARG A 242 -22.17 26.61 -7.29
C ARG A 242 -23.26 25.71 -7.86
#